data_AF-A0A160N068-F1
#
_entry.id   AF-A0A160N068-F1
#
_cell.length_a   1.000
_cell.length_b   1.000
_cell.length_c   1.000
_cell.angle_alpha   90.00
_cell.angle_beta   90.00
_cell.angle_gamma   90.00
#
_symmetry.space_group_name_H-M   'P 1'
#
loop_
_entity.id
_entity.type
_entity.pdbx_description
1 polymer ?
#
loop_
_entity_poly.entity_id
_entity_poly.type
_entity_poly.pdbx_seq_one_letter_code
_entity_poly.pdbx_strand_id
1 'polypeptide(L)'
;MPSPHRIALLFNANKVYDRHVLTGIGNYLTSTRVEWDLFMEEDFRSRTVGIHHWRGDGIIADFDDPVVGETLCGMPLPVVAVGGSYADPANYPAGIPYVATDNARLVRLAYDHLIDQGLQRFAFYGLPPTPGNRWAMEREQAFLDMTRADHLEGLVFRGSPTSAGGWGVAQEAIADWVRALPKPIGIIAVTDARARHLLQACIVADVPVPAEIAVVGIDNDPMAQLLSRIPLTSVIQGAEEMGHTAARLLHQMLHGGCLPQQRIIVPPKGINVQASSRHVPMNNPHVMRALHHIRQYACLGIKTDQVADYVGVSRTLLEEHFKRELKLTVHQAILQHKLQTAQQMLADAAVPLADVAVRSGFTSLQYMYAVFRRELGCTPRQFAEAVQAGEAVPGVAEPLTVPKRAAL
;
A
#
# COMPACT_ATOMS: atom_id res chain seq x y z
N MET A 1 -26.21 41.11 8.15
CA MET A 1 -25.84 39.70 8.01
C MET A 1 -24.34 39.62 8.23
N PRO A 2 -23.79 38.60 8.90
CA PRO A 2 -22.34 38.41 8.95
C PRO A 2 -21.79 38.39 7.51
N SER A 3 -20.63 38.98 7.30
CA SER A 3 -19.98 38.95 5.98
C SER A 3 -19.52 37.51 5.69
N PRO A 4 -19.66 37.03 4.44
CA PRO A 4 -19.18 35.70 4.08
C PRO A 4 -17.67 35.61 4.31
N HIS A 5 -17.21 34.46 4.80
CA HIS A 5 -15.78 34.21 4.97
C HIS A 5 -15.12 33.95 3.62
N ARG A 6 -14.04 34.66 3.31
CA ARG A 6 -13.26 34.48 2.08
C ARG A 6 -12.24 33.37 2.27
N ILE A 7 -12.37 32.28 1.53
CA ILE A 7 -11.54 31.08 1.70
C ILE A 7 -10.79 30.78 0.41
N ALA A 8 -9.45 30.64 0.49
CA ALA A 8 -8.62 30.27 -0.64
C ALA A 8 -8.45 28.75 -0.69
N LEU A 9 -8.64 28.18 -1.88
CA LEU A 9 -8.41 26.77 -2.16
C LEU A 9 -7.21 26.64 -3.10
N LEU A 10 -6.08 26.15 -2.57
CA LEU A 10 -4.83 26.01 -3.33
C LEU A 10 -4.63 24.54 -3.74
N PHE A 11 -5.29 24.16 -4.84
CA PHE A 11 -5.27 22.81 -5.41
C PHE A 11 -5.06 22.86 -6.92
N ASN A 12 -4.49 21.81 -7.48
CA ASN A 12 -4.30 21.62 -8.91
C ASN A 12 -5.40 20.75 -9.51
N ALA A 13 -6.45 21.35 -10.07
CA ALA A 13 -7.59 20.59 -10.60
C ALA A 13 -7.27 19.73 -11.83
N ASN A 14 -6.03 19.76 -12.35
CA ASN A 14 -5.58 18.78 -13.35
C ASN A 14 -5.42 17.38 -12.74
N LYS A 15 -5.14 17.27 -11.43
CA LYS A 15 -5.07 16.00 -10.70
C LYS A 15 -6.48 15.54 -10.30
N VAL A 16 -6.78 14.26 -10.52
CA VAL A 16 -8.06 13.66 -10.13
C VAL A 16 -8.27 13.73 -8.62
N TYR A 17 -7.21 13.43 -7.86
CA TYR A 17 -7.18 13.52 -6.41
C TYR A 17 -7.67 14.89 -5.90
N ASP A 18 -7.06 15.98 -6.38
CA ASP A 18 -7.43 17.36 -6.04
C ASP A 18 -8.89 17.69 -6.39
N ARG A 19 -9.40 17.22 -7.54
CA ARG A 19 -10.82 17.39 -7.90
C ARG A 19 -11.77 16.72 -6.92
N HIS A 20 -11.43 15.54 -6.42
CA HIS A 20 -12.22 14.86 -5.38
C HIS A 20 -12.15 15.59 -4.04
N VAL A 21 -10.98 16.13 -3.66
CA VAL A 21 -10.86 16.98 -2.46
C VAL A 21 -11.77 18.22 -2.59
N LEU A 22 -11.73 18.91 -3.73
CA LEU A 22 -12.60 20.07 -4.00
C LEU A 22 -14.09 19.70 -3.97
N THR A 23 -14.46 18.53 -4.50
CA THR A 23 -15.83 18.01 -4.43
C THR A 23 -16.24 17.75 -2.97
N GLY A 24 -15.35 17.21 -2.15
CA GLY A 24 -15.55 17.05 -0.71
C GLY A 24 -15.84 18.36 0.01
N ILE A 25 -15.07 19.41 -0.31
CA ILE A 25 -15.28 20.77 0.21
C ILE A 25 -16.66 21.29 -0.24
N GLY A 26 -17.00 21.19 -1.52
CA GLY A 26 -18.30 21.61 -2.04
C GLY A 26 -19.49 20.89 -1.39
N ASN A 27 -19.35 19.59 -1.13
CA ASN A 27 -20.35 18.79 -0.41
C ASN A 27 -20.54 19.27 1.04
N TYR A 28 -19.47 19.68 1.71
CA TYR A 28 -19.56 20.28 3.04
C TYR A 28 -20.34 21.59 3.02
N LEU A 29 -20.05 22.50 2.08
CA LEU A 29 -20.73 23.78 1.94
C LEU A 29 -22.24 23.60 1.68
N THR A 30 -22.57 22.70 0.77
CA THR A 30 -23.97 22.42 0.39
C THR A 30 -24.77 21.82 1.56
N SER A 31 -24.15 20.94 2.36
CA SER A 31 -24.82 20.27 3.48
C SER A 31 -24.96 21.16 4.73
N THR A 32 -24.02 22.07 4.97
CA THR A 32 -24.00 22.91 6.18
C THR A 32 -24.55 24.33 5.97
N ARG A 33 -24.76 24.74 4.71
CA ARG A 33 -25.23 26.09 4.32
C ARG A 33 -24.38 27.23 4.90
N VAL A 34 -23.07 27.00 5.06
CA VAL A 34 -22.13 28.05 5.48
C VAL A 34 -21.94 29.06 4.34
N GLU A 35 -21.83 30.34 4.70
CA GLU A 35 -21.62 31.43 3.74
C GLU A 35 -20.11 31.67 3.53
N TRP A 36 -19.52 30.90 2.61
CA TRP A 36 -18.13 31.07 2.19
C TRP A 36 -18.05 31.64 0.77
N ASP A 37 -17.15 32.61 0.58
CA ASP A 37 -16.75 33.13 -0.72
C ASP A 37 -15.44 32.44 -1.12
N LEU A 38 -15.50 31.52 -2.09
CA LEU A 38 -14.36 30.69 -2.46
C LEU A 38 -13.49 31.38 -3.51
N PHE A 39 -12.20 31.51 -3.20
CA PHE A 39 -11.19 31.92 -4.15
C PHE A 39 -10.46 30.71 -4.72
N MET A 40 -10.45 30.61 -6.05
CA MET A 40 -9.70 29.64 -6.85
C MET A 40 -9.09 30.37 -8.05
N GLU A 41 -7.86 30.01 -8.45
CA GLU A 41 -7.27 30.58 -9.67
C GLU A 41 -8.00 30.09 -10.93
N GLU A 42 -8.08 30.96 -11.95
CA GLU A 42 -8.80 30.69 -13.22
C GLU A 42 -8.25 29.47 -13.98
N ASP A 43 -6.94 29.19 -13.89
CA ASP A 43 -6.30 28.04 -14.54
C ASP A 43 -6.25 26.79 -13.63
N PHE A 44 -6.85 26.88 -12.44
CA PHE A 44 -6.87 25.87 -11.40
C PHE A 44 -5.49 25.31 -11.05
N ARG A 45 -4.43 26.13 -11.16
CA ARG A 45 -3.11 25.77 -10.65
C ARG A 45 -2.98 26.26 -9.22
N SER A 46 -2.26 25.49 -8.40
CA SER A 46 -1.80 25.99 -7.11
C SER A 46 -0.63 26.94 -7.37
N ARG A 47 -0.88 28.25 -7.41
CA ARG A 47 0.18 29.25 -7.35
C ARG A 47 0.11 29.96 -6.02
N THR A 48 1.26 30.08 -5.39
CA THR A 48 1.43 30.76 -4.10
C THR A 48 1.77 32.24 -4.28
N VAL A 49 1.93 32.70 -5.52
CA VAL A 49 2.38 34.06 -5.84
C VAL A 49 1.37 35.08 -5.31
N GLY A 50 1.79 35.90 -4.36
CA GLY A 50 0.96 36.95 -3.78
C GLY A 50 0.03 36.51 -2.65
N ILE A 51 0.04 35.23 -2.24
CA ILE A 51 -0.87 34.74 -1.18
C ILE A 51 -0.65 35.44 0.16
N HIS A 52 0.57 35.87 0.47
CA HIS A 52 0.87 36.67 1.68
C HIS A 52 0.17 38.04 1.72
N HIS A 53 -0.22 38.57 0.55
CA HIS A 53 -0.94 39.83 0.43
C HIS A 53 -2.45 39.63 0.21
N TRP A 54 -2.90 38.38 0.12
CA TRP A 54 -4.30 38.04 -0.07
C TRP A 54 -5.10 38.34 1.20
N ARG A 55 -6.24 39.02 1.02
CA ARG A 55 -7.13 39.42 2.11
C ARG A 55 -8.33 38.48 2.19
N GLY A 56 -8.12 37.35 2.85
CA GLY A 56 -9.18 36.42 3.22
C GLY A 56 -9.10 35.95 4.66
N ASP A 57 -9.95 34.99 5.00
CA ASP A 57 -10.18 34.53 6.37
C ASP A 57 -9.58 33.14 6.64
N GLY A 58 -9.30 32.36 5.60
CA GLY A 58 -8.76 31.01 5.76
C GLY A 58 -8.29 30.35 4.45
N ILE A 59 -7.49 29.29 4.58
CA ILE A 59 -6.85 28.60 3.46
C ILE A 59 -6.96 27.09 3.63
N ILE A 60 -7.33 26.38 2.55
CA ILE A 60 -7.18 24.93 2.43
C ILE A 60 -6.24 24.66 1.25
N ALA A 61 -5.19 23.86 1.45
CA ALA A 61 -4.16 23.72 0.43
C ALA A 61 -3.55 22.31 0.33
N ASP A 62 -3.07 21.97 -0.87
CA ASP A 62 -2.26 20.78 -1.15
C ASP A 62 -0.83 20.95 -0.60
N PHE A 63 -0.52 20.24 0.48
CA PHE A 63 0.81 20.23 1.14
C PHE A 63 1.72 19.11 0.63
N ASP A 64 1.31 18.33 -0.37
CA ASP A 64 2.24 17.47 -1.11
C ASP A 64 3.13 18.29 -2.04
N ASP A 65 2.73 19.51 -2.39
CA ASP A 65 3.59 20.51 -3.01
C ASP A 65 4.44 21.23 -1.95
N PRO A 66 5.79 21.05 -1.95
CA PRO A 66 6.66 21.67 -0.97
C PRO A 66 6.62 23.20 -1.03
N VAL A 67 6.38 23.79 -2.21
CA VAL A 67 6.32 25.25 -2.37
C VAL A 67 5.13 25.83 -1.61
N VAL A 68 4.00 25.11 -1.61
CA VAL A 68 2.81 25.49 -0.83
C VAL A 68 3.11 25.41 0.66
N GLY A 69 3.73 24.32 1.11
CA GLY A 69 4.10 24.13 2.51
C GLY A 69 5.05 25.22 3.03
N GLU A 70 6.07 25.57 2.25
CA GLU A 70 7.04 26.64 2.57
C GLU A 70 6.37 28.01 2.63
N THR A 71 5.48 28.31 1.66
CA THR A 71 4.82 29.62 1.59
C THR A 71 3.81 29.80 2.74
N LEU A 72 3.02 28.78 3.07
CA LEU A 72 1.97 28.89 4.08
C LEU A 72 2.50 28.73 5.51
N CYS A 73 3.76 28.35 5.68
CA CYS A 73 4.40 28.25 6.99
C CYS A 73 4.44 29.63 7.67
N GLY A 74 3.92 29.71 8.90
CA GLY A 74 3.89 30.96 9.67
C GLY A 74 2.85 31.98 9.19
N MET A 75 1.91 31.59 8.33
CA MET A 75 0.85 32.47 7.88
C MET A 75 -0.11 32.81 9.04
N PRO A 76 -0.52 34.08 9.22
CA PRO A 76 -1.39 34.48 10.34
C PRO A 76 -2.85 34.02 10.18
N LEU A 77 -3.23 33.61 8.97
CA LEU A 77 -4.57 33.09 8.69
C LEU A 77 -4.68 31.62 9.10
N PRO A 78 -5.87 31.15 9.52
CA PRO A 78 -6.18 29.73 9.64
C PRO A 78 -5.86 28.96 8.35
N VAL A 79 -4.97 27.97 8.45
CA VAL A 79 -4.61 27.06 7.35
C VAL A 79 -4.95 25.62 7.73
N VAL A 80 -5.59 24.90 6.82
CA VAL A 80 -5.74 23.44 6.90
C VAL A 80 -5.01 22.79 5.73
N ALA A 81 -4.08 21.90 6.06
CA ALA A 81 -3.27 21.18 5.09
C ALA A 81 -3.94 19.87 4.66
N VAL A 82 -3.82 19.53 3.38
CA VAL A 82 -4.29 18.27 2.79
C VAL A 82 -3.15 17.61 2.01
N GLY A 83 -2.97 16.28 2.11
CA GLY A 83 -1.93 15.58 1.35
C GLY A 83 -1.75 14.10 1.74
N GLY A 84 -0.56 13.55 1.50
CA GLY A 84 -0.18 12.18 1.85
C GLY A 84 0.15 11.98 3.33
N SER A 85 -0.12 10.79 3.87
CA SER A 85 0.40 10.39 5.18
C SER A 85 1.90 10.07 5.10
N TYR A 86 2.63 10.49 6.12
CA TYR A 86 4.05 10.17 6.34
C TYR A 86 4.20 9.20 7.52
N ALA A 87 5.13 8.25 7.40
CA ALA A 87 5.52 7.36 8.49
C ALA A 87 6.25 8.12 9.62
N ASP A 88 7.12 9.07 9.25
CA ASP A 88 7.82 9.93 10.21
C ASP A 88 6.94 11.13 10.63
N PRO A 89 6.57 11.25 11.93
CA PRO A 89 5.82 12.37 12.47
C PRO A 89 6.46 13.75 12.24
N ALA A 90 7.77 13.82 11.99
CA ALA A 90 8.52 15.05 11.75
C ALA A 90 8.31 15.62 10.33
N ASN A 91 7.83 14.79 9.39
CA ASN A 91 7.57 15.23 8.01
C ASN A 91 6.25 16.01 7.85
N TYR A 92 5.40 16.02 8.87
CA TYR A 92 4.17 16.81 8.89
C TYR A 92 4.46 18.28 9.28
N PRO A 93 3.73 19.26 8.70
CA PRO A 93 3.90 20.66 9.06
C PRO A 93 3.57 20.91 10.54
N ALA A 94 4.45 21.67 11.22
CA ALA A 94 4.26 22.02 12.62
C ALA A 94 3.19 23.11 12.77
N GLY A 95 2.28 22.93 13.73
CA GLY A 95 1.27 23.95 14.08
C GLY A 95 0.08 24.04 13.12
N ILE A 96 0.08 23.28 12.02
CA ILE A 96 -0.98 23.30 11.00
C ILE A 96 -1.79 21.99 11.09
N PRO A 97 -3.12 22.03 11.26
CA PRO A 97 -3.96 20.84 11.14
C PRO A 97 -3.81 20.19 9.76
N TYR A 98 -3.72 18.86 9.72
CA TYR A 98 -3.39 18.09 8.52
C TYR A 98 -4.38 16.95 8.31
N VAL A 99 -4.97 16.89 7.12
CA VAL A 99 -5.83 15.79 6.67
C VAL A 99 -5.08 14.97 5.61
N ALA A 100 -4.74 13.73 5.95
CA ALA A 100 -3.89 12.89 5.12
C ALA A 100 -4.64 11.71 4.49
N THR A 101 -4.28 11.33 3.28
CA THR A 101 -4.64 10.02 2.71
C THR A 101 -3.70 8.95 3.27
N ASP A 102 -4.24 7.80 3.67
CA ASP A 102 -3.45 6.70 4.26
C ASP A 102 -2.64 5.95 3.19
N ASN A 103 -1.40 6.37 2.94
CA ASN A 103 -0.51 5.76 1.95
C ASN A 103 -0.27 4.27 2.20
N ALA A 104 -0.13 3.86 3.47
CA ALA A 104 0.09 2.45 3.80
C ALA A 104 -1.15 1.61 3.52
N ARG A 105 -2.35 2.07 3.91
CA ARG A 105 -3.60 1.33 3.62
C ARG A 105 -3.94 1.29 2.13
N LEU A 106 -3.60 2.33 1.36
CA LEU A 106 -3.75 2.32 -0.10
C LEU A 106 -2.99 1.16 -0.73
N VAL A 107 -1.70 1.04 -0.39
CA VAL A 107 -0.84 -0.05 -0.91
C VAL A 107 -1.29 -1.39 -0.36
N ARG A 108 -1.67 -1.47 0.92
CA ARG A 108 -2.16 -2.70 1.55
C ARG A 108 -3.38 -3.25 0.82
N LEU A 109 -4.34 -2.41 0.47
CA LEU A 109 -5.55 -2.84 -0.22
C LEU A 109 -5.24 -3.40 -1.62
N ALA A 110 -4.31 -2.76 -2.35
CA ALA A 110 -3.85 -3.28 -3.64
C ALA A 110 -3.09 -4.61 -3.50
N TYR A 111 -2.24 -4.71 -2.48
CA TYR A 111 -1.45 -5.91 -2.18
C TYR A 111 -2.34 -7.10 -1.82
N ASP A 112 -3.28 -6.91 -0.89
CA ASP A 112 -4.24 -7.93 -0.49
C ASP A 112 -5.09 -8.40 -1.66
N HIS A 113 -5.54 -7.49 -2.50
CA HIS A 113 -6.28 -7.85 -3.70
C HIS A 113 -5.46 -8.78 -4.59
N LEU A 114 -4.19 -8.48 -4.86
CA LEU A 114 -3.34 -9.34 -5.69
C LEU A 114 -3.10 -10.73 -5.06
N ILE A 115 -3.00 -10.80 -3.73
CA ILE A 115 -2.91 -12.07 -3.00
C ILE A 115 -4.22 -12.86 -3.10
N ASP A 116 -5.37 -12.20 -3.00
CA ASP A 116 -6.69 -12.80 -3.15
C ASP A 116 -6.89 -13.38 -4.56
N GLN A 117 -6.23 -12.80 -5.57
CA GLN A 117 -6.15 -13.34 -6.93
C GLN A 117 -5.17 -14.53 -7.07
N GLY A 118 -4.54 -14.95 -5.98
CA GLY A 118 -3.66 -16.12 -5.92
C GLY A 118 -2.22 -15.89 -6.36
N LEU A 119 -1.80 -14.63 -6.48
CA LEU A 119 -0.42 -14.30 -6.81
C LEU A 119 0.49 -14.48 -5.58
N GLN A 120 1.74 -14.84 -5.84
CA GLN A 120 2.77 -15.10 -4.82
C GLN A 120 4.00 -14.20 -4.98
N ARG A 121 4.07 -13.50 -6.12
CA ARG A 121 5.18 -12.62 -6.48
C ARG A 121 4.59 -11.25 -6.70
N PHE A 122 5.29 -10.24 -6.20
CA PHE A 122 4.82 -8.88 -6.25
C PHE A 122 5.93 -7.94 -6.67
N ALA A 123 5.57 -6.93 -7.45
CA ALA A 123 6.44 -5.84 -7.77
C ALA A 123 5.73 -4.49 -7.58
N PHE A 124 6.51 -3.44 -7.43
CA PHE A 124 6.04 -2.08 -7.29
C PHE A 124 6.61 -1.20 -8.39
N TYR A 125 5.72 -0.54 -9.12
CA TYR A 125 6.08 0.45 -10.14
C TYR A 125 5.94 1.86 -9.55
N GLY A 126 7.06 2.38 -9.06
CA GLY A 126 7.17 3.66 -8.37
C GLY A 126 7.49 4.84 -9.29
N LEU A 127 8.09 5.86 -8.67
CA LEU A 127 8.60 7.08 -9.32
C LEU A 127 9.99 7.40 -8.77
N PRO A 128 10.84 8.11 -9.54
CA PRO A 128 12.07 8.66 -8.99
C PRO A 128 11.76 9.65 -7.85
N PRO A 129 12.60 9.72 -6.80
CA PRO A 129 12.39 10.64 -5.69
C PRO A 129 12.53 12.09 -6.16
N THR A 130 11.50 12.89 -5.92
CA THR A 130 11.51 14.34 -6.13
C THR A 130 10.81 15.04 -4.94
N PRO A 131 11.08 16.33 -4.69
CA PRO A 131 10.43 17.05 -3.60
C PRO A 131 8.89 17.05 -3.66
N GLY A 132 8.30 17.03 -4.85
CA GLY A 132 6.85 17.09 -5.07
C GLY A 132 6.12 15.75 -5.12
N ASN A 133 6.80 14.61 -4.89
CA ASN A 133 6.17 13.29 -4.92
C ASN A 133 6.56 12.41 -3.71
N ARG A 134 6.74 13.00 -2.52
CA ARG A 134 7.12 12.27 -1.30
C ARG A 134 6.18 11.11 -0.98
N TRP A 135 4.88 11.26 -1.24
CA TRP A 135 3.88 10.19 -1.14
C TRP A 135 4.23 8.93 -1.95
N ALA A 136 4.97 9.06 -3.07
CA ALA A 136 5.41 7.92 -3.85
C ALA A 136 6.42 7.06 -3.09
N MET A 137 7.30 7.70 -2.30
CA MET A 137 8.29 7.02 -1.47
C MET A 137 7.63 6.38 -0.25
N GLU A 138 6.65 7.05 0.37
CA GLU A 138 5.84 6.47 1.46
C GLU A 138 5.12 5.20 1.00
N ARG A 139 4.52 5.21 -0.21
CA ARG A 139 3.86 4.03 -0.80
C ARG A 139 4.86 2.92 -1.15
N GLU A 140 6.02 3.26 -1.71
CA GLU A 140 7.07 2.29 -2.02
C GLU A 140 7.60 1.63 -0.73
N GLN A 141 7.86 2.42 0.31
CA GLN A 141 8.31 1.90 1.59
C GLN A 141 7.26 1.00 2.23
N ALA A 142 5.98 1.40 2.19
CA ALA A 142 4.88 0.56 2.68
C ALA A 142 4.81 -0.79 1.93
N PHE A 143 5.02 -0.80 0.61
CA PHE A 143 5.11 -2.04 -0.16
C PHE A 143 6.27 -2.94 0.31
N LEU A 144 7.47 -2.36 0.45
CA LEU A 144 8.65 -3.09 0.90
C LEU A 144 8.49 -3.64 2.33
N ASP A 145 7.83 -2.90 3.20
CA ASP A 145 7.53 -3.34 4.58
C ASP A 145 6.59 -4.54 4.57
N MET A 146 5.54 -4.51 3.73
CA MET A 146 4.59 -5.62 3.58
C MET A 146 5.24 -6.87 2.99
N THR A 147 6.04 -6.74 1.93
CA THR A 147 6.73 -7.89 1.34
C THR A 147 7.73 -8.49 2.31
N ARG A 148 8.46 -7.67 3.08
CA ARG A 148 9.38 -8.16 4.11
C ARG A 148 8.65 -8.88 5.24
N ALA A 149 7.50 -8.35 5.69
CA ALA A 149 6.67 -8.99 6.71
C ALA A 149 6.15 -10.36 6.25
N ASP A 150 5.87 -10.51 4.95
CA ASP A 150 5.42 -11.77 4.35
C ASP A 150 6.60 -12.69 3.91
N HIS A 151 7.85 -12.32 4.21
CA HIS A 151 9.06 -13.03 3.78
C HIS A 151 9.16 -13.24 2.27
N LEU A 152 8.71 -12.25 1.50
CA LEU A 152 8.77 -12.22 0.04
C LEU A 152 9.78 -11.17 -0.44
N GLU A 153 10.37 -11.45 -1.60
CA GLU A 153 11.21 -10.47 -2.29
C GLU A 153 10.33 -9.39 -2.92
N GLY A 154 10.50 -8.13 -2.48
CA GLY A 154 9.82 -6.98 -3.06
C GLY A 154 10.62 -6.40 -4.23
N LEU A 155 10.15 -6.61 -5.45
CA LEU A 155 10.80 -6.07 -6.66
C LEU A 155 10.32 -4.64 -6.93
N VAL A 156 11.21 -3.66 -6.98
CA VAL A 156 10.85 -2.25 -7.21
C VAL A 156 11.46 -1.74 -8.50
N PHE A 157 10.64 -1.04 -9.29
CA PHE A 157 11.10 -0.29 -10.45
C PHE A 157 10.56 1.14 -10.39
N ARG A 158 11.47 2.12 -10.38
CA ARG A 158 11.10 3.56 -10.30
C ARG A 158 10.93 4.21 -11.67
N GLY A 159 11.43 3.56 -12.74
CA GLY A 159 11.38 4.05 -14.11
C GLY A 159 11.96 5.46 -14.29
N SER A 160 11.55 6.11 -15.38
CA SER A 160 11.93 7.50 -15.72
C SER A 160 10.71 8.44 -15.65
N PRO A 161 10.94 9.76 -15.53
CA PRO A 161 9.89 10.75 -15.72
C PRO A 161 9.26 10.60 -17.11
N THR A 162 7.94 10.71 -17.19
CA THR A 162 7.23 10.69 -18.47
C THR A 162 7.35 12.07 -19.13
N SER A 163 8.29 12.21 -20.07
CA SER A 163 8.41 13.38 -20.94
C SER A 163 8.29 12.97 -22.40
N ALA A 164 7.76 13.86 -23.25
CA ALA A 164 7.57 13.55 -24.67
C ALA A 164 8.89 13.17 -25.38
N GLY A 165 10.00 13.82 -25.02
CA GLY A 165 11.33 13.53 -25.58
C GLY A 165 11.97 12.22 -25.09
N GLY A 166 11.51 11.66 -23.97
CA GLY A 166 12.04 10.42 -23.38
C GLY A 166 11.08 9.23 -23.41
N TRP A 167 9.89 9.39 -24.01
CA TRP A 167 8.81 8.41 -23.93
C TRP A 167 9.20 7.05 -24.53
N GLY A 168 9.82 7.03 -25.71
CA GLY A 168 10.23 5.77 -26.37
C GLY A 168 11.20 4.95 -25.53
N VAL A 169 12.25 5.61 -25.01
CA VAL A 169 13.25 4.97 -24.14
C VAL A 169 12.63 4.50 -22.82
N ALA A 170 11.75 5.31 -22.23
CA ALA A 170 11.05 4.93 -21.00
C ALA A 170 10.13 3.72 -21.21
N GLN A 171 9.45 3.65 -22.36
CA GLN A 171 8.58 2.56 -22.74
C GLN A 171 9.36 1.25 -22.93
N GLU A 172 10.50 1.30 -23.64
CA GLU A 172 11.38 0.14 -23.83
C GLU A 172 11.94 -0.36 -22.49
N ALA A 173 12.39 0.53 -21.60
CA ALA A 173 12.89 0.15 -20.29
C ALA A 173 11.82 -0.57 -19.44
N ILE A 174 10.56 -0.14 -19.51
CA ILE A 174 9.46 -0.84 -18.82
C ILE A 174 9.18 -2.19 -19.49
N ALA A 175 9.21 -2.25 -20.82
CA ALA A 175 9.00 -3.50 -21.55
C ALA A 175 10.07 -4.54 -21.20
N ASP A 176 11.34 -4.14 -21.12
CA ASP A 176 12.45 -5.02 -20.72
C ASP A 176 12.32 -5.48 -19.27
N TRP A 177 11.96 -4.57 -18.37
CA TRP A 177 11.66 -4.93 -16.98
C TRP A 177 10.51 -5.96 -16.91
N VAL A 178 9.40 -5.69 -17.60
CA VAL A 178 8.24 -6.60 -17.69
C VAL A 178 8.60 -7.98 -18.25
N ARG A 179 9.48 -8.05 -19.25
CA ARG A 179 9.99 -9.34 -19.79
C ARG A 179 10.80 -10.10 -18.75
N ALA A 180 11.69 -9.42 -18.04
CA ALA A 180 12.59 -10.00 -17.04
C ALA A 180 11.87 -10.46 -15.75
N LEU A 181 10.70 -9.89 -15.43
CA LEU A 181 9.99 -10.23 -14.20
C LEU A 181 9.56 -11.71 -14.14
N PRO A 182 9.67 -12.34 -12.96
CA PRO A 182 9.33 -13.74 -12.76
C PRO A 182 7.80 -13.94 -12.70
N LYS A 183 7.23 -14.60 -13.70
CA LYS A 183 5.77 -14.76 -13.87
C LYS A 183 5.22 -16.04 -13.19
N PRO A 184 3.93 -16.07 -12.78
CA PRO A 184 2.99 -14.95 -12.75
C PRO A 184 3.31 -13.96 -11.63
N ILE A 185 3.01 -12.67 -11.82
CA ILE A 185 3.35 -11.60 -10.88
C ILE A 185 2.26 -10.52 -10.80
N GLY A 186 2.03 -9.99 -9.60
CA GLY A 186 1.19 -8.82 -9.37
C GLY A 186 2.01 -7.55 -9.28
N ILE A 187 1.62 -6.49 -9.98
CA ILE A 187 2.31 -5.21 -9.96
C ILE A 187 1.38 -4.14 -9.41
N ILE A 188 1.82 -3.47 -8.35
CA ILE A 188 1.16 -2.28 -7.80
C ILE A 188 1.86 -1.06 -8.39
N ALA A 189 1.13 -0.23 -9.11
CA ALA A 189 1.65 1.04 -9.61
C ALA A 189 1.27 2.16 -8.64
N VAL A 190 2.21 3.07 -8.38
CA VAL A 190 2.05 4.16 -7.41
C VAL A 190 0.91 5.12 -7.77
N THR A 191 0.55 5.22 -9.06
CA THR A 191 -0.62 5.95 -9.58
C THR A 191 -1.23 5.25 -10.79
N ASP A 192 -2.47 5.58 -11.12
CA ASP A 192 -3.15 5.11 -12.32
C ASP A 192 -2.46 5.55 -13.62
N ALA A 193 -1.83 6.72 -13.64
CA ALA A 193 -1.04 7.17 -14.78
C ALA A 193 0.16 6.24 -15.04
N ARG A 194 0.81 5.76 -13.97
CA ARG A 194 1.89 4.77 -14.05
C ARG A 194 1.36 3.39 -14.41
N ALA A 195 0.22 2.99 -13.85
CA ALA A 195 -0.43 1.74 -14.21
C ALA A 195 -0.77 1.69 -15.71
N ARG A 196 -1.30 2.78 -16.27
CA ARG A 196 -1.59 2.91 -17.71
C ARG A 196 -0.33 2.78 -18.56
N HIS A 197 0.77 3.43 -18.15
CA HIS A 197 2.06 3.32 -18.84
C HIS A 197 2.58 1.88 -18.84
N LEU A 198 2.48 1.20 -17.70
CA LEU A 198 2.82 -0.22 -17.56
C LEU A 198 1.96 -1.11 -18.46
N LEU A 199 0.65 -0.91 -18.50
CA LEU A 199 -0.26 -1.67 -19.38
C LEU A 199 0.10 -1.49 -20.87
N GLN A 200 0.49 -0.28 -21.29
CA GLN A 200 0.99 -0.03 -22.64
C GLN A 200 2.30 -0.80 -22.90
N ALA A 201 3.20 -0.84 -21.92
CA ALA A 201 4.46 -1.58 -22.02
C ALA A 201 4.26 -3.09 -22.06
N CYS A 202 3.28 -3.64 -21.34
CA CYS A 202 2.92 -5.06 -21.46
C CYS A 202 2.49 -5.43 -22.89
N ILE A 203 1.73 -4.55 -23.57
CA ILE A 203 1.33 -4.77 -24.96
C ILE A 203 2.56 -4.75 -25.89
N VAL A 204 3.49 -3.80 -25.69
CA VAL A 204 4.74 -3.73 -26.48
C VAL A 204 5.66 -4.94 -26.19
N ALA A 205 5.64 -5.44 -24.96
CA ALA A 205 6.42 -6.60 -24.53
C ALA A 205 5.80 -7.94 -24.95
N ASP A 206 4.59 -7.93 -25.51
CA ASP A 206 3.76 -9.11 -25.79
C ASP A 206 3.53 -9.98 -24.54
N VAL A 207 3.34 -9.33 -23.38
CA VAL A 207 3.07 -10.00 -22.09
C VAL A 207 1.58 -9.92 -21.76
N PRO A 208 0.88 -11.07 -21.65
CA PRO A 208 -0.54 -11.11 -21.35
C PRO A 208 -0.92 -10.54 -19.97
N VAL A 209 -1.94 -9.69 -19.96
CA VAL A 209 -2.57 -9.13 -18.74
C VAL A 209 -4.06 -9.53 -18.74
N PRO A 210 -4.62 -10.08 -17.65
CA PRO A 210 -4.00 -10.34 -16.35
C PRO A 210 -3.28 -11.70 -16.23
N ALA A 211 -3.17 -12.47 -17.33
CA ALA A 211 -2.77 -13.88 -17.26
C ALA A 211 -1.33 -14.13 -16.79
N GLU A 212 -0.37 -13.31 -17.20
CA GLU A 212 1.02 -13.41 -16.69
C GLU A 212 1.35 -12.29 -15.70
N ILE A 213 0.77 -11.11 -15.93
CA ILE A 213 0.94 -9.94 -15.07
C ILE A 213 -0.41 -9.37 -14.71
N ALA A 214 -0.71 -9.30 -13.42
CA ALA A 214 -1.84 -8.55 -12.90
C ALA A 214 -1.38 -7.14 -12.49
N VAL A 215 -2.16 -6.11 -12.82
CA VAL A 215 -1.83 -4.71 -12.55
C VAL A 215 -2.92 -4.05 -11.73
N VAL A 216 -2.53 -3.37 -10.65
CA VAL A 216 -3.38 -2.51 -9.82
C VAL A 216 -2.78 -1.11 -9.75
N GLY A 217 -3.57 -0.10 -10.03
CA GLY A 217 -3.24 1.31 -9.83
C GLY A 217 -3.81 1.87 -8.53
N ILE A 218 -3.55 3.15 -8.29
CA ILE A 218 -4.07 3.95 -7.19
C ILE A 218 -4.51 5.28 -7.81
N ASP A 219 -5.71 5.76 -7.48
CA ASP A 219 -6.32 7.09 -7.77
C ASP A 219 -7.75 6.95 -8.33
N ASN A 220 -8.10 5.81 -8.91
CA ASN A 220 -9.34 5.54 -9.62
C ASN A 220 -9.68 6.62 -10.66
N ASP A 221 -8.68 7.00 -11.46
CA ASP A 221 -8.76 8.02 -12.49
C ASP A 221 -9.65 7.54 -13.66
N PRO A 222 -10.80 8.20 -13.91
CA PRO A 222 -11.67 7.85 -15.04
C PRO A 222 -10.94 7.94 -16.38
N MET A 223 -10.00 8.88 -16.55
CA MET A 223 -9.24 9.04 -17.79
C MET A 223 -8.25 7.90 -18.00
N ALA A 224 -7.60 7.43 -16.93
CA ALA A 224 -6.71 6.27 -17.02
C ALA A 224 -7.49 4.99 -17.38
N GLN A 225 -8.73 4.87 -16.90
CA GLN A 225 -9.62 3.74 -17.21
C GLN A 225 -10.13 3.79 -18.66
N LEU A 226 -10.54 4.96 -19.14
CA LEU A 226 -11.08 5.14 -20.50
C LEU A 226 -10.01 5.04 -21.59
N LEU A 227 -8.79 5.55 -21.32
CA LEU A 227 -7.70 5.59 -22.29
C LEU A 227 -6.79 4.34 -22.29
N SER A 228 -7.14 3.34 -21.47
CA SER A 228 -6.46 2.04 -21.46
C SER A 228 -7.26 1.01 -22.26
N ARG A 229 -6.58 0.21 -23.09
CA ARG A 229 -7.21 -0.93 -23.79
C ARG A 229 -7.67 -2.02 -22.83
N ILE A 230 -6.98 -2.13 -21.69
CA ILE A 230 -7.28 -3.09 -20.62
C ILE A 230 -7.87 -2.29 -19.45
N PRO A 231 -9.14 -2.49 -19.09
CA PRO A 231 -9.75 -1.80 -17.96
C PRO A 231 -8.93 -1.93 -16.67
N LEU A 232 -8.51 -0.79 -16.12
CA LEU A 232 -7.58 -0.70 -15.01
C LEU A 232 -8.28 -0.89 -13.67
N THR A 233 -7.79 -1.84 -12.86
CA THR A 233 -8.14 -1.98 -11.45
C THR A 233 -7.43 -0.89 -10.66
N SER A 234 -8.15 -0.18 -9.81
CA SER A 234 -7.56 0.91 -9.05
C SER A 234 -8.13 1.05 -7.65
N VAL A 235 -7.26 1.41 -6.70
CA VAL A 235 -7.67 1.77 -5.35
C VAL A 235 -8.27 3.17 -5.32
N ILE A 236 -9.46 3.28 -4.73
CA ILE A 236 -10.21 4.51 -4.56
C ILE A 236 -9.75 5.18 -3.25
N GLN A 237 -9.11 6.34 -3.36
CA GLN A 237 -8.71 7.14 -2.20
C GLN A 237 -9.94 7.72 -1.46
N GLY A 238 -9.74 8.12 -0.20
CA GLY A 238 -10.74 8.84 0.60
C GLY A 238 -10.84 10.35 0.32
N ALA A 239 -10.45 10.81 -0.86
CA ALA A 239 -10.21 12.23 -1.15
C ALA A 239 -11.43 13.15 -0.93
N GLU A 240 -12.65 12.69 -1.22
CA GLU A 240 -13.88 13.46 -0.93
C GLU A 240 -14.10 13.63 0.58
N GLU A 241 -13.85 12.58 1.37
CA GLU A 241 -13.93 12.65 2.83
C GLU A 241 -12.82 13.55 3.39
N MET A 242 -11.64 13.57 2.77
CA MET A 242 -10.56 14.48 3.13
C MET A 242 -10.97 15.94 2.93
N GLY A 243 -11.54 16.28 1.77
CA GLY A 243 -12.03 17.63 1.49
C GLY A 243 -13.14 18.06 2.46
N HIS A 244 -14.10 17.17 2.72
CA HIS A 244 -15.17 17.42 3.68
C HIS A 244 -14.62 17.68 5.09
N THR A 245 -13.66 16.86 5.51
CA THR A 245 -13.00 16.97 6.82
C THR A 245 -12.19 18.26 6.92
N ALA A 246 -11.47 18.63 5.87
CA ALA A 246 -10.66 19.85 5.84
C ALA A 246 -11.55 21.10 5.94
N ALA A 247 -12.66 21.14 5.22
CA ALA A 247 -13.65 22.22 5.33
C ALA A 247 -14.24 22.31 6.74
N ARG A 248 -14.58 21.17 7.35
CA ARG A 248 -15.06 21.12 8.75
C ARG A 248 -14.03 21.68 9.74
N LEU A 249 -12.76 21.32 9.60
CA LEU A 249 -11.69 21.81 10.48
C LEU A 249 -11.51 23.32 10.33
N LEU A 250 -11.47 23.83 9.09
CA LEU A 250 -11.32 25.25 8.85
C LEU A 250 -12.52 26.03 9.40
N HIS A 251 -13.74 25.53 9.20
CA HIS A 251 -14.95 26.11 9.76
C HIS A 251 -14.90 26.24 11.29
N GLN A 252 -14.39 25.22 11.98
CA GLN A 252 -14.18 25.26 13.43
C GLN A 252 -13.15 26.32 13.83
N MET A 253 -12.05 26.45 13.08
CA MET A 253 -11.00 27.45 13.34
C MET A 253 -11.51 28.89 13.15
N LEU A 254 -12.33 29.13 12.11
CA LEU A 254 -12.95 30.44 11.86
C LEU A 254 -13.87 30.90 13.01
N HIS A 255 -14.45 29.96 13.77
CA HIS A 255 -15.30 30.22 14.93
C HIS A 255 -14.54 30.20 16.27
N GLY A 256 -13.21 30.36 16.24
CA GLY A 256 -12.37 30.42 17.44
C GLY A 256 -11.94 29.05 18.00
N GLY A 257 -12.17 27.96 17.26
CA GLY A 257 -11.65 26.64 17.61
C GLY A 257 -10.12 26.59 17.49
N CYS A 258 -9.44 26.21 18.57
CA CYS A 258 -7.99 26.00 18.56
C CYS A 258 -7.68 24.53 18.27
N LEU A 259 -7.25 24.23 17.04
CA LEU A 259 -6.94 22.86 16.58
C LEU A 259 -5.48 22.71 16.07
N PRO A 260 -4.46 23.24 16.78
CA PRO A 260 -3.09 23.13 16.32
C PRO A 260 -2.67 21.64 16.29
N GLN A 261 -1.99 21.23 15.22
CA GLN A 261 -1.41 19.89 15.06
C GLN A 261 -2.40 18.71 15.01
N GLN A 262 -3.71 18.95 14.83
CA GLN A 262 -4.63 17.84 14.64
C GLN A 262 -4.32 17.11 13.32
N ARG A 263 -4.05 15.81 13.41
CA ARG A 263 -3.76 14.94 12.25
C ARG A 263 -4.91 13.96 12.08
N ILE A 264 -5.57 14.00 10.92
CA ILE A 264 -6.64 13.08 10.58
C ILE A 264 -6.19 12.27 9.37
N ILE A 265 -6.05 10.96 9.56
CA ILE A 265 -5.70 10.02 8.49
C ILE A 265 -7.00 9.40 7.96
N VAL A 266 -7.27 9.62 6.69
CA VAL A 266 -8.46 9.13 5.99
C VAL A 266 -8.11 7.84 5.23
N PRO A 267 -8.78 6.71 5.51
CA PRO A 267 -8.51 5.45 4.82
C PRO A 267 -9.02 5.47 3.37
N PRO A 268 -8.56 4.54 2.51
CA PRO A 268 -9.18 4.34 1.20
C PRO A 268 -10.64 3.93 1.31
N LYS A 269 -11.45 4.35 0.33
CA LYS A 269 -12.87 3.99 0.24
C LYS A 269 -13.08 2.54 -0.21
N GLY A 270 -12.15 2.00 -0.99
CA GLY A 270 -12.23 0.64 -1.52
C GLY A 270 -11.38 0.45 -2.76
N ILE A 271 -11.63 -0.62 -3.50
CA ILE A 271 -10.94 -0.96 -4.75
C ILE A 271 -11.96 -1.21 -5.86
N ASN A 272 -11.75 -0.60 -7.02
CA ASN A 272 -12.55 -0.81 -8.22
C ASN A 272 -11.92 -1.92 -9.06
N VAL A 273 -12.42 -3.15 -8.93
CA VAL A 273 -11.82 -4.34 -9.58
C VAL A 273 -12.26 -4.47 -11.04
N GLN A 274 -11.27 -4.39 -11.93
CA GLN A 274 -11.43 -4.43 -13.39
C GLN A 274 -10.54 -5.52 -14.02
N ALA A 275 -10.51 -5.61 -15.36
CA ALA A 275 -9.85 -6.68 -16.09
C ALA A 275 -8.34 -6.80 -15.79
N SER A 276 -7.63 -5.69 -15.54
CA SER A 276 -6.17 -5.69 -15.38
C SER A 276 -5.65 -6.54 -14.21
N SER A 277 -6.49 -6.85 -13.23
CA SER A 277 -6.09 -7.61 -12.03
C SER A 277 -6.88 -8.90 -11.83
N ARG A 278 -7.86 -9.21 -12.68
CA ARG A 278 -8.67 -10.44 -12.60
C ARG A 278 -7.88 -11.65 -13.08
N HIS A 279 -6.80 -11.96 -12.37
CA HIS A 279 -5.98 -13.12 -12.62
C HIS A 279 -6.77 -14.36 -12.21
N VAL A 280 -6.96 -15.30 -13.14
CA VAL A 280 -7.65 -16.55 -12.82
C VAL A 280 -6.71 -17.37 -11.96
N PRO A 281 -7.06 -17.63 -10.70
CA PRO A 281 -6.18 -18.36 -9.79
C PRO A 281 -5.97 -19.78 -10.33
N MET A 282 -4.72 -20.15 -10.62
CA MET A 282 -4.37 -21.56 -10.87
C MET A 282 -4.59 -22.43 -9.62
N ASN A 283 -4.68 -21.80 -8.45
CA ASN A 283 -4.79 -22.37 -7.10
C ASN A 283 -6.03 -21.81 -6.37
N ASN A 284 -6.57 -22.50 -5.36
CA ASN A 284 -7.78 -22.07 -4.67
C ASN A 284 -7.56 -20.77 -3.85
N PRO A 285 -8.34 -19.70 -4.11
CA PRO A 285 -8.25 -18.42 -3.40
C PRO A 285 -8.31 -18.53 -1.88
N HIS A 286 -9.09 -19.48 -1.36
CA HIS A 286 -9.22 -19.69 0.09
C HIS A 286 -7.90 -20.18 0.71
N VAL A 287 -7.15 -21.04 0.01
CA VAL A 287 -5.84 -21.51 0.46
C VAL A 287 -4.84 -20.36 0.45
N MET A 288 -4.87 -19.55 -0.61
CA MET A 288 -3.98 -18.38 -0.74
C MET A 288 -4.23 -17.34 0.35
N ARG A 289 -5.49 -17.00 0.62
CA ARG A 289 -5.89 -16.10 1.72
C ARG A 289 -5.49 -16.62 3.09
N ALA A 290 -5.64 -17.93 3.30
CA ALA A 290 -5.24 -18.56 4.56
C ALA A 290 -3.72 -18.55 4.73
N LEU A 291 -2.94 -18.92 3.71
CA LEU A 291 -1.48 -18.84 3.75
C LEU A 291 -1.00 -17.42 4.04
N HIS A 292 -1.65 -16.42 3.43
CA HIS A 292 -1.37 -15.01 3.71
C HIS A 292 -1.59 -14.64 5.17
N HIS A 293 -2.77 -14.97 5.72
CA HIS A 293 -3.09 -14.73 7.12
C HIS A 293 -2.11 -15.45 8.06
N ILE A 294 -1.70 -16.67 7.71
CA ILE A 294 -0.70 -17.44 8.44
C ILE A 294 0.64 -16.70 8.41
N ARG A 295 1.10 -16.20 7.27
CA ARG A 295 2.37 -15.44 7.22
C ARG A 295 2.37 -14.22 8.12
N GLN A 296 1.26 -13.51 8.18
CA GLN A 296 1.17 -12.27 8.96
C GLN A 296 1.04 -12.48 10.46
N TYR A 297 0.34 -13.54 10.87
CA TYR A 297 -0.10 -13.68 12.25
C TYR A 297 0.30 -15.00 12.92
N ALA A 298 0.96 -15.94 12.23
CA ALA A 298 1.42 -17.21 12.82
C ALA A 298 2.22 -17.00 14.10
N CYS A 299 3.17 -16.06 14.09
CA CYS A 299 4.03 -15.76 15.23
C CYS A 299 3.29 -15.17 16.43
N LEU A 300 2.06 -14.67 16.24
CA LEU A 300 1.18 -14.17 17.31
C LEU A 300 0.33 -15.27 17.97
N GLY A 301 0.52 -16.54 17.59
CA GLY A 301 -0.17 -17.66 18.22
C GLY A 301 -1.60 -17.89 17.72
N ILE A 302 -1.90 -17.54 16.47
CA ILE A 302 -3.21 -17.80 15.86
C ILE A 302 -3.57 -19.30 15.86
N LYS A 303 -4.88 -19.57 15.96
CA LYS A 303 -5.48 -20.90 15.87
C LYS A 303 -6.11 -21.13 14.51
N THR A 304 -6.33 -22.39 14.15
CA THR A 304 -6.97 -22.76 12.87
C THR A 304 -8.35 -22.14 12.67
N ASP A 305 -9.11 -21.95 13.75
CA ASP A 305 -10.44 -21.35 13.68
C ASP A 305 -10.36 -19.87 13.23
N GLN A 306 -9.36 -19.12 13.73
CA GLN A 306 -9.15 -17.73 13.34
C GLN A 306 -8.74 -17.58 11.87
N VAL A 307 -7.99 -18.55 11.33
CA VAL A 307 -7.66 -18.57 9.89
C VAL A 307 -8.92 -18.79 9.06
N ALA A 308 -9.81 -19.71 9.48
CA ALA A 308 -11.07 -19.98 8.79
C ALA A 308 -12.01 -18.76 8.80
N ASP A 309 -12.12 -18.09 9.96
CA ASP A 309 -12.89 -16.86 10.12
C ASP A 309 -12.38 -15.74 9.20
N TYR A 310 -11.06 -15.54 9.13
CA TYR A 310 -10.45 -14.53 8.25
C TYR A 310 -10.75 -14.78 6.77
N VAL A 311 -10.70 -16.05 6.33
CA VAL A 311 -10.98 -16.43 4.95
C VAL A 311 -12.48 -16.33 4.64
N GLY A 312 -13.34 -16.47 5.65
CA GLY A 312 -14.80 -16.44 5.51
C GLY A 312 -15.40 -17.79 5.12
N VAL A 313 -14.79 -18.91 5.55
CA VAL A 313 -15.25 -20.29 5.27
C VAL A 313 -15.28 -21.13 6.54
N SER A 314 -16.00 -22.26 6.51
CA SER A 314 -15.96 -23.21 7.64
C SER A 314 -14.59 -23.88 7.75
N ARG A 315 -14.21 -24.24 8.99
CA ARG A 315 -12.95 -24.96 9.26
C ARG A 315 -12.81 -26.24 8.42
N THR A 316 -13.88 -27.01 8.30
CA THR A 316 -13.87 -28.28 7.54
C THR A 316 -13.56 -28.03 6.07
N LEU A 317 -14.20 -27.02 5.46
CA LEU A 317 -13.95 -26.66 4.07
C LEU A 317 -12.52 -26.16 3.86
N LEU A 318 -11.99 -25.37 4.81
CA LEU A 318 -10.61 -24.90 4.74
C LEU A 318 -9.60 -26.06 4.81
N GLU A 319 -9.80 -27.01 5.72
CA GLU A 319 -8.95 -28.21 5.83
C GLU A 319 -9.01 -29.07 4.56
N GLU A 320 -10.19 -29.22 3.93
CA GLU A 320 -10.31 -29.91 2.64
C GLU A 320 -9.52 -29.21 1.53
N HIS A 321 -9.60 -27.88 1.49
CA HIS A 321 -8.84 -27.08 0.53
C HIS A 321 -7.32 -27.22 0.73
N PHE A 322 -6.83 -27.14 1.97
CA PHE A 322 -5.42 -27.33 2.30
C PHE A 322 -4.93 -28.75 1.94
N LYS A 323 -5.71 -29.78 2.28
CA LYS A 323 -5.37 -31.17 1.91
C LYS A 323 -5.36 -31.39 0.41
N ARG A 324 -6.27 -30.75 -0.33
CA ARG A 324 -6.33 -30.90 -1.79
C ARG A 324 -5.12 -30.27 -2.47
N GLU A 325 -4.73 -29.08 -2.05
CA GLU A 325 -3.74 -28.27 -2.77
C GLU A 325 -2.31 -28.37 -2.22
N LEU A 326 -2.16 -28.40 -0.90
CA LEU A 326 -0.85 -28.40 -0.24
C LEU A 326 -0.49 -29.76 0.34
N LYS A 327 -1.45 -30.70 0.43
CA LYS A 327 -1.29 -31.98 1.16
C LYS A 327 -0.93 -31.80 2.64
N LEU A 328 -1.27 -30.64 3.20
CA LEU A 328 -1.05 -30.27 4.60
C LEU A 328 -2.37 -29.96 5.29
N THR A 329 -2.35 -29.95 6.62
CA THR A 329 -3.41 -29.35 7.45
C THR A 329 -3.10 -27.87 7.71
N VAL A 330 -4.13 -27.09 8.08
CA VAL A 330 -3.94 -25.67 8.43
C VAL A 330 -2.98 -25.53 9.62
N HIS A 331 -3.09 -26.42 10.61
CA HIS A 331 -2.19 -26.45 11.77
C HIS A 331 -0.73 -26.72 11.38
N GLN A 332 -0.49 -27.65 10.44
CA GLN A 332 0.86 -27.92 9.94
C GLN A 332 1.45 -26.72 9.20
N ALA A 333 0.64 -26.01 8.40
CA ALA A 333 1.09 -24.80 7.72
C ALA A 333 1.48 -23.68 8.71
N ILE A 334 0.71 -23.48 9.78
CA ILE A 334 1.07 -22.55 10.87
C ILE A 334 2.40 -22.96 11.51
N LEU A 335 2.57 -24.24 11.83
CA LEU A 335 3.77 -24.75 12.46
C LEU A 335 5.01 -24.61 11.57
N GLN A 336 4.89 -24.91 10.28
CA GLN A 336 5.96 -24.75 9.30
C GLN A 336 6.40 -23.29 9.16
N HIS A 337 5.44 -22.36 9.14
CA HIS A 337 5.78 -20.94 9.10
C HIS A 337 6.56 -20.49 10.34
N LYS A 338 6.11 -20.86 11.56
CA LYS A 338 6.85 -20.58 12.80
C LYS A 338 8.27 -21.13 12.78
N LEU A 339 8.42 -22.34 12.24
CA LEU A 339 9.71 -23.00 12.12
C LEU A 339 10.63 -22.27 11.12
N GLN A 340 10.11 -21.81 9.99
CA GLN A 340 10.85 -20.97 9.04
C GLN A 340 11.32 -19.66 9.67
N THR A 341 10.42 -18.96 10.38
CA THR A 341 10.79 -17.73 11.09
C THR A 341 11.89 -18.00 12.11
N ALA A 342 11.80 -19.10 12.88
CA ALA A 342 12.85 -19.50 13.82
C ALA A 342 14.18 -19.80 13.12
N GLN A 343 14.17 -20.54 12.01
CA GLN A 343 15.38 -20.85 11.21
C GLN A 343 16.08 -19.58 10.72
N GLN A 344 15.32 -18.59 10.22
CA GLN A 344 15.85 -17.31 9.77
C GLN A 344 16.47 -16.51 10.92
N MET A 345 15.83 -16.52 12.10
CA MET A 345 16.36 -15.82 13.28
C MET A 345 17.60 -16.49 13.86
N LEU A 346 17.72 -17.82 13.75
CA LEU A 346 18.91 -18.56 14.17
C LEU A 346 20.13 -18.32 13.27
N ALA A 347 19.94 -17.72 12.09
CA ALA A 347 21.05 -17.27 11.26
C ALA A 347 21.78 -16.05 11.85
N ASP A 348 21.13 -15.29 12.75
CA ASP A 348 21.74 -14.17 13.47
C ASP A 348 22.21 -14.62 14.87
N ALA A 349 23.53 -14.67 15.06
CA ALA A 349 24.17 -15.09 16.30
C ALA A 349 23.86 -14.17 17.51
N ALA A 350 23.33 -12.97 17.28
CA ALA A 350 23.08 -11.99 18.33
C ALA A 350 21.80 -12.24 19.14
N VAL A 351 20.90 -13.12 18.67
CA VAL A 351 19.59 -13.33 19.30
C VAL A 351 19.61 -14.52 20.26
N PRO A 352 19.29 -14.35 21.56
CA PRO A 352 19.18 -15.46 22.51
C PRO A 352 18.11 -16.48 22.09
N LEU A 353 18.40 -17.78 22.28
CA LEU A 353 17.48 -18.88 21.94
C LEU A 353 16.08 -18.76 22.57
N ALA A 354 16.00 -18.22 23.79
CA ALA A 354 14.72 -17.97 24.46
C ALA A 354 13.90 -16.91 23.72
N ASP A 355 14.55 -15.85 23.23
CA ASP A 355 13.91 -14.78 22.46
C ASP A 355 13.51 -15.26 21.07
N VAL A 356 14.31 -16.12 20.43
CA VAL A 356 13.93 -16.78 19.17
C VAL A 356 12.62 -17.55 19.34
N ALA A 357 12.48 -18.33 20.42
CA ALA A 357 11.25 -19.10 20.67
C ALA A 357 10.02 -18.21 20.82
N VAL A 358 10.13 -17.12 21.60
CA VAL A 358 9.02 -16.17 21.81
C VAL A 358 8.67 -15.43 20.52
N ARG A 359 9.66 -14.89 19.82
CA ARG A 359 9.46 -14.06 18.62
C ARG A 359 8.97 -14.84 17.41
N SER A 360 9.31 -16.13 17.30
CA SER A 360 8.77 -17.03 16.27
C SER A 360 7.43 -17.67 16.66
N GLY A 361 6.86 -17.33 17.83
CA GLY A 361 5.52 -17.74 18.23
C GLY A 361 5.41 -19.13 18.84
N PHE A 362 6.50 -19.71 19.37
CA PHE A 362 6.43 -20.90 20.21
C PHE A 362 6.05 -20.52 21.65
N THR A 363 5.19 -21.33 22.27
CA THR A 363 4.72 -21.09 23.64
C THR A 363 5.80 -21.33 24.70
N SER A 364 6.84 -22.10 24.38
CA SER A 364 7.99 -22.32 25.24
C SER A 364 9.22 -22.75 24.45
N LEU A 365 10.40 -22.51 25.02
CA LEU A 365 11.67 -22.99 24.47
C LEU A 365 11.70 -24.52 24.36
N GLN A 366 11.15 -25.23 25.37
CA GLN A 366 11.08 -26.69 25.37
C GLN A 366 10.22 -27.21 24.20
N TYR A 367 9.09 -26.55 23.93
CA TYR A 367 8.25 -26.90 22.79
C TYR A 367 8.97 -26.65 21.46
N MET A 368 9.69 -25.53 21.32
CA MET A 368 10.53 -25.28 20.14
C MET A 368 11.57 -26.39 19.91
N TYR A 369 12.26 -26.83 20.97
CA TYR A 369 13.22 -27.94 20.89
C TYR A 369 12.57 -29.26 20.44
N ALA A 370 11.39 -29.57 20.97
CA ALA A 370 10.65 -30.77 20.61
C ALA A 370 10.23 -30.74 19.12
N VAL A 371 9.75 -29.58 18.64
CA VAL A 371 9.35 -29.41 17.25
C VAL A 371 10.56 -29.48 16.31
N PHE A 372 11.67 -28.82 16.62
CA PHE A 372 12.91 -28.91 15.81
C PHE A 372 13.41 -30.35 15.68
N ARG A 373 13.44 -31.11 16.78
CA ARG A 373 13.84 -32.53 16.72
C ARG A 373 12.88 -33.36 15.87
N ARG A 374 11.58 -33.10 15.96
CA ARG A 374 10.56 -33.86 15.23
C ARG A 374 10.58 -33.56 13.72
N GLU A 375 10.67 -32.29 13.35
CA GLU A 375 10.53 -31.85 11.96
C GLU A 375 11.87 -31.78 11.20
N LEU A 376 12.97 -31.46 11.88
CA LEU A 376 14.30 -31.24 11.25
C LEU A 376 15.35 -32.26 11.69
N GLY A 377 15.06 -33.11 12.69
CA GLY A 377 16.00 -34.10 13.20
C GLY A 377 17.17 -33.53 14.02
N CYS A 378 17.21 -32.22 14.26
CA CYS A 378 18.27 -31.53 15.01
C CYS A 378 17.71 -30.64 16.12
N THR A 379 18.56 -30.11 16.98
CA THR A 379 18.18 -29.09 17.97
C THR A 379 18.39 -27.67 17.40
N PRO A 380 17.65 -26.65 17.88
CA PRO A 380 17.85 -25.26 17.44
C PRO A 380 19.30 -24.77 17.55
N ARG A 381 20.02 -25.23 18.59
CA ARG A 381 21.43 -24.92 18.81
C ARG A 381 22.33 -25.54 17.74
N GLN A 382 22.15 -26.82 17.45
CA GLN A 382 22.89 -27.51 16.38
C GLN A 382 22.61 -26.87 15.01
N PHE A 383 21.37 -26.45 14.77
CA PHE A 383 21.01 -25.72 13.55
C PHE A 383 21.76 -24.39 13.44
N ALA A 384 21.79 -23.58 14.50
CA ALA A 384 22.53 -22.32 14.53
C ALA A 384 24.04 -22.51 14.32
N GLU A 385 24.64 -23.52 14.98
CA GLU A 385 26.05 -23.88 14.83
C GLU A 385 26.37 -24.29 13.38
N ALA A 386 25.51 -25.09 12.74
CA ALA A 386 25.67 -25.51 11.35
C ALA A 386 25.56 -24.33 10.36
N VAL A 387 24.61 -23.42 10.57
CA VAL A 387 24.44 -22.20 9.75
C VAL A 387 25.68 -21.30 9.86
N GLN A 388 26.23 -21.12 11.06
CA GLN A 388 27.44 -20.32 11.30
C GLN A 388 28.70 -20.97 10.72
N ALA A 389 28.79 -22.29 10.72
CA ALA A 389 29.89 -23.05 10.13
C ALA A 389 29.83 -23.12 8.59
N GLY A 390 28.74 -22.64 7.97
CA GLY A 390 28.54 -22.74 6.52
C GLY A 390 28.33 -24.18 6.03
N GLU A 391 27.95 -25.09 6.92
CA GLU A 391 27.72 -26.50 6.61
C GLU A 391 26.36 -26.72 5.94
N ALA A 392 26.21 -27.84 5.23
CA ALA A 392 24.93 -28.22 4.62
C ALA A 392 23.86 -28.45 5.71
N VAL A 393 22.96 -27.50 5.84
CA VAL A 393 21.95 -27.49 6.90
C VAL A 393 20.82 -28.49 6.55
N PRO A 394 20.46 -29.42 7.46
CA PRO A 394 19.36 -30.35 7.22
C PRO A 394 18.03 -29.59 7.20
N GLY A 395 17.29 -29.72 6.09
CA GLY A 395 15.88 -29.31 5.99
C GLY A 395 15.62 -27.81 6.02
N VAL A 396 16.34 -27.02 5.20
CA VAL A 396 15.88 -25.66 4.88
C VAL A 396 14.52 -25.80 4.21
N ALA A 397 13.45 -25.50 4.95
CA ALA A 397 12.10 -25.62 4.42
C ALA A 397 11.90 -24.51 3.37
N GLU A 398 11.59 -24.86 2.12
CA GLU A 398 11.17 -23.88 1.12
C GLU A 398 9.91 -23.14 1.59
N PRO A 399 9.75 -21.84 1.30
CA PRO A 399 8.55 -21.09 1.65
C PRO A 399 7.31 -21.84 1.22
N LEU A 400 6.29 -21.89 2.09
CA LEU A 400 4.99 -22.49 1.82
C LEU A 400 4.41 -21.90 0.53
N THR A 401 4.63 -22.60 -0.58
CA THR A 401 4.19 -22.20 -1.91
C THR A 401 3.28 -23.30 -2.43
N VAL A 402 2.17 -22.90 -3.06
CA VAL A 402 1.28 -23.88 -3.68
C VAL A 402 2.02 -24.48 -4.88
N PRO A 403 2.15 -25.82 -5.00
CA PRO A 403 2.85 -26.44 -6.11
C PRO A 403 2.20 -26.04 -7.43
N LYS A 404 3.04 -25.69 -8.44
CA LYS A 404 2.55 -25.40 -9.78
C LYS A 404 1.81 -26.63 -10.32
N ARG A 405 0.50 -26.53 -10.56
CA ARG A 405 -0.19 -27.53 -11.37
C ARG A 405 0.46 -27.55 -12.75
N ALA A 406 0.89 -28.72 -13.19
CA ALA A 406 1.32 -28.92 -14.56
C ALA A 406 0.20 -28.44 -15.48
N ALA A 407 0.51 -27.53 -16.40
CA ALA A 407 -0.42 -27.13 -17.44
C ALA A 407 -0.81 -28.40 -18.23
N LEU A 408 -2.11 -28.71 -18.26
CA LEU A 408 -2.68 -29.74 -19.12
C LEU A 408 -2.90 -29.19 -20.52
#